data_AF-A0A7C9E0X6-F1
#
_entry.id   AF-A0A7C9E0X6-F1
#
_cell.length_a   1.000
_cell.length_b   1.000
_cell.length_c   1.000
_cell.angle_alpha   90.00
_cell.angle_beta   90.00
_cell.angle_gamma   90.00
#
_symmetry.space_group_name_H-M   'P 1'
#
loop_
_entity.id
_entity.type
_entity.pdbx_description
1 polymer ?
#
loop_
_entity_poly.entity_id
_entity_poly.type
_entity_poly.pdbx_seq_one_letter_code
_entity_poly.pdbx_strand_id
1 'polypeptide(L)'
;LPISSIRSSISVVQKMIHFVILINRQGKVRLTKWYSPYSQKERTKVIRELSGLVLNRGPKLCNFVDWRGFRVVYRRYASLYFCICIDQDDNELEVLEITHHYVEILDR
;
A
#
# COMPACT_ATOMS: atom_id res chain seq x y z
N LEU A 1 7.42 -20.16 -30.83
CA LEU A 1 7.31 -18.79 -30.28
C LEU A 1 7.96 -18.80 -28.90
N PRO A 2 9.04 -18.04 -28.65
CA PRO A 2 9.80 -18.21 -27.42
C PRO A 2 8.99 -17.72 -26.21
N ILE A 3 9.06 -18.48 -25.11
CA ILE A 3 8.37 -18.21 -23.83
C ILE A 3 8.72 -16.82 -23.27
N SER A 4 9.85 -16.24 -23.67
CA SER A 4 10.24 -14.86 -23.36
C SER A 4 9.26 -13.82 -23.91
N SER A 5 8.68 -14.07 -25.08
CA SER A 5 7.68 -13.18 -25.69
C SER A 5 6.32 -13.24 -25.00
N ILE A 6 5.99 -14.36 -24.33
CA ILE A 6 4.77 -14.50 -23.54
C ILE A 6 4.91 -13.76 -22.21
N ARG A 7 6.09 -13.78 -21.59
CA ARG A 7 6.38 -12.95 -20.40
C ARG A 7 6.30 -11.46 -20.71
N SER A 8 6.79 -11.00 -21.87
CA SER A 8 6.69 -9.60 -22.26
C SER A 8 5.26 -9.16 -22.57
N SER A 9 4.41 -10.06 -23.09
CA SER A 9 2.98 -9.77 -23.30
C SER A 9 2.16 -9.77 -22.00
N ILE A 10 2.59 -10.50 -20.97
CA ILE A 10 1.99 -10.44 -19.61
C ILE A 10 2.42 -9.17 -18.86
N SER A 11 3.52 -8.54 -19.25
CA SER A 11 4.01 -7.28 -18.67
C SER A 11 3.24 -6.03 -19.11
N VAL A 12 2.22 -6.13 -19.97
CA VAL A 12 1.63 -4.93 -20.59
C VAL A 12 0.62 -4.18 -19.71
N VAL A 13 -0.01 -4.78 -18.68
CA VAL A 13 -0.75 -4.02 -17.64
C VAL A 13 -0.87 -4.84 -16.34
N GLN A 14 0.21 -5.00 -15.56
CA GLN A 14 0.02 -5.37 -14.15
C GLN A 14 -0.11 -4.07 -13.35
N LYS A 15 -1.33 -3.77 -12.89
CA LYS A 15 -1.56 -2.86 -11.77
C LYS A 15 -0.87 -3.44 -10.54
N MET A 16 0.18 -2.79 -10.03
CA MET A 16 1.01 -3.41 -8.99
C MET A 16 0.79 -2.75 -7.63
N ILE A 17 0.17 -3.50 -6.71
CA ILE A 17 0.37 -3.22 -5.29
C ILE A 17 1.85 -3.48 -4.99
N HIS A 18 2.61 -2.45 -4.63
CA HIS A 18 4.03 -2.58 -4.31
C HIS A 18 4.26 -3.14 -2.91
N PHE A 19 3.47 -2.68 -1.95
CA PHE A 19 3.50 -3.15 -0.57
C PHE A 19 2.23 -2.80 0.20
N VAL A 20 2.01 -3.55 1.28
CA VAL A 20 0.99 -3.30 2.31
C VAL A 20 1.70 -3.19 3.65
N ILE A 21 1.39 -2.13 4.40
CA ILE A 21 1.95 -1.86 5.72
C ILE A 21 0.82 -1.53 6.68
N LEU A 22 0.79 -2.21 7.83
CA LEU A 22 -0.11 -1.91 8.93
C LEU A 22 0.69 -1.30 10.07
N ILE A 23 0.29 -0.12 10.52
CA ILE A 23 0.90 0.58 11.66
C ILE A 23 -0.17 0.96 12.69
N ASN A 24 0.15 0.87 13.97
CA ASN A 24 -0.77 1.37 15.00
C ASN A 24 -0.62 2.88 15.22
N ARG A 25 -1.44 3.45 16.11
CA ARG A 25 -1.38 4.88 16.48
C ARG A 25 -0.02 5.37 17.00
N GLN A 26 0.82 4.48 17.53
CA GLN A 26 2.17 4.82 18.01
C GLN A 26 3.25 4.66 16.92
N GLY A 27 2.87 4.35 15.67
CA GLY A 27 3.81 4.08 14.58
C GLY A 27 4.52 2.73 14.67
N LYS A 28 4.08 1.84 15.55
CA LYS A 28 4.60 0.46 15.59
C LYS A 28 3.99 -0.33 14.44
N VAL A 29 4.87 -0.89 13.62
CA VAL A 29 4.51 -1.81 12.54
C VAL A 29 3.91 -3.08 13.12
N ARG A 30 2.78 -3.51 12.57
CA ARG A 30 2.07 -4.73 12.93
C ARG A 30 2.15 -5.79 11.84
N LEU A 31 2.19 -5.36 10.59
CA LEU A 31 2.33 -6.24 9.44
C LEU A 31 3.00 -5.49 8.30
N THR A 32 3.86 -6.18 7.54
CA THR A 32 4.34 -5.69 6.25
C THR A 32 4.31 -6.82 5.23
N LYS A 33 3.84 -6.53 4.03
CA LYS A 33 3.94 -7.39 2.86
C LYS A 33 4.55 -6.59 1.73
N TRP A 34 5.62 -7.11 1.13
CA TRP A 34 6.34 -6.50 0.02
C TRP A 34 6.15 -7.37 -1.21
N TYR A 35 5.57 -6.82 -2.26
CA TYR A 35 5.33 -7.51 -3.53
C TYR A 35 6.36 -7.12 -4.58
N SER A 36 6.90 -5.90 -4.49
CA SER A 36 8.08 -5.47 -5.24
C SER A 36 9.38 -5.73 -4.45
N PRO A 37 10.52 -5.93 -5.14
CA PRO A 37 11.80 -6.11 -4.48
C PRO A 37 12.25 -4.81 -3.81
N TYR A 38 12.56 -4.90 -2.51
CA TYR A 38 13.17 -3.83 -1.71
C TYR A 38 14.23 -4.43 -0.80
N SER A 39 15.38 -3.76 -0.70
CA SER A 39 16.39 -4.06 0.32
C SER A 39 15.87 -3.76 1.71
N GLN A 40 16.46 -4.38 2.74
CA GLN A 40 16.06 -4.13 4.12
C GLN A 40 16.21 -2.65 4.52
N LYS A 41 17.25 -1.98 4.01
CA LYS A 41 17.48 -0.54 4.24
C LYS A 41 16.35 0.31 3.66
N GLU A 42 15.89 -0.02 2.45
CA GLU A 42 14.77 0.67 1.81
C GLU A 42 13.48 0.44 2.57
N ARG A 43 13.17 -0.80 2.95
CA ARG A 43 11.96 -1.13 3.73
C ARG A 43 11.87 -0.29 5.00
N THR A 44 12.96 -0.21 5.76
CA THR A 44 13.02 0.62 6.98
C THR A 44 12.79 2.10 6.69
N LYS A 45 13.36 2.63 5.60
CA LYS A 45 13.16 4.02 5.17
C LYS A 45 11.70 4.29 4.80
N VAL A 46 11.10 3.40 4.00
CA VAL A 46 9.69 3.49 3.57
C VAL A 46 8.75 3.47 4.77
N ILE A 47 8.92 2.51 5.69
CA ILE A 47 8.10 2.41 6.90
C ILE A 47 8.17 3.72 7.71
N ARG A 48 9.37 4.25 7.94
CA ARG A 48 9.57 5.49 8.71
C ARG A 48 8.87 6.67 8.05
N GLU A 49 9.03 6.84 6.74
CA GLU A 49 8.43 7.94 5.99
C GLU A 49 6.90 7.85 5.98
N LEU A 50 6.34 6.69 5.64
CA LEU A 50 4.88 6.51 5.59
C LEU A 50 4.23 6.62 6.97
N SER A 51 4.91 6.17 8.01
CA SER A 51 4.40 6.34 9.38
C SER A 51 4.33 7.81 9.76
N GLY A 52 5.40 8.58 9.49
CA GLY A 52 5.41 10.03 9.72
C GLY A 52 4.38 10.78 8.88
N LEU A 53 4.16 10.34 7.64
CA LEU A 53 3.19 10.96 6.74
C LEU A 53 1.75 10.66 7.17
N VAL A 54 1.40 9.39 7.40
CA VAL A 54 0.00 8.98 7.63
C VAL A 54 -0.48 9.36 9.03
N LEU A 55 0.37 9.23 10.05
CA LEU A 55 -0.04 9.53 11.44
C LEU A 55 -0.25 11.01 11.71
N ASN A 56 0.39 11.88 10.94
CA ASN A 56 0.25 13.34 11.07
C ASN A 56 -0.90 13.92 10.24
N ARG A 57 -1.63 13.10 9.46
CA ARG A 57 -2.75 13.58 8.65
C ARG A 57 -4.04 13.70 9.47
N GLY A 58 -4.76 14.80 9.24
CA GLY A 58 -6.06 15.06 9.88
C GLY A 58 -7.16 14.07 9.43
N PRO A 59 -8.16 13.79 10.28
CA PRO A 59 -9.17 12.76 10.02
C PRO A 59 -10.17 13.10 8.91
N LYS A 60 -10.24 14.37 8.48
CA LYS A 60 -11.12 14.82 7.38
C LYS A 60 -10.43 14.87 6.02
N LEU A 61 -9.12 14.59 5.97
CA LEU A 61 -8.39 14.54 4.71
C LEU A 61 -8.72 13.25 3.94
N CYS A 62 -8.54 13.27 2.63
CA CYS A 62 -8.77 12.10 1.80
C CYS A 62 -7.80 10.95 2.15
N ASN A 63 -8.21 9.75 1.78
CA ASN A 63 -7.50 8.49 1.99
C ASN A 63 -6.33 8.25 1.03
N PHE A 64 -5.94 9.25 0.24
CA PHE A 64 -4.98 9.12 -0.85
C PHE A 64 -3.82 10.10 -0.67
N VAL A 65 -2.60 9.64 -0.92
CA VAL A 65 -1.40 10.46 -0.82
C VAL A 65 -0.44 10.18 -1.95
N ASP A 66 0.06 11.23 -2.59
CA ASP A 66 1.19 11.13 -3.51
C ASP A 66 2.49 10.99 -2.73
N TRP A 67 3.24 9.93 -3.02
CA TRP A 67 4.50 9.65 -2.35
C TRP A 67 5.48 9.01 -3.33
N ARG A 68 6.58 9.72 -3.62
CA ARG A 68 7.69 9.26 -4.48
C ARG A 68 7.27 8.77 -5.87
N GLY A 69 6.29 9.43 -6.49
CA GLY A 69 5.77 9.03 -7.80
C GLY A 69 4.82 7.83 -7.75
N PHE A 70 4.47 7.35 -6.56
CA PHE A 70 3.43 6.35 -6.34
C PHE A 70 2.24 6.97 -5.62
N ARG A 71 1.14 6.22 -5.60
CA ARG A 71 -0.02 6.53 -4.79
C ARG A 71 -0.08 5.64 -3.56
N VAL A 72 -0.29 6.24 -2.39
CA VAL A 72 -0.56 5.53 -1.14
C VAL A 72 -2.02 5.70 -0.77
N VAL A 73 -2.75 4.60 -0.78
CA VAL A 73 -4.11 4.51 -0.26
C VAL A 73 -4.02 4.09 1.20
N TYR A 74 -4.63 4.86 2.10
CA TYR A 74 -4.61 4.55 3.53
C TYR A 74 -5.98 4.71 4.17
N ARG A 75 -6.29 3.84 5.15
CA ARG A 75 -7.50 3.96 5.97
C ARG A 75 -7.24 3.50 7.39
N ARG A 76 -7.86 4.21 8.33
CA ARG A 76 -7.79 3.87 9.75
C ARG A 76 -8.99 3.00 10.14
N TYR A 77 -8.71 1.83 10.70
CA TYR A 77 -9.68 0.94 11.34
C TYR A 77 -9.32 0.80 12.82
N ALA A 78 -10.19 1.29 13.70
CA ALA A 78 -9.92 1.41 15.15
C ALA A 78 -8.57 2.09 15.47
N SER A 79 -7.58 1.34 15.94
CA SER A 79 -6.24 1.84 16.29
C SER A 79 -5.15 1.52 15.25
N LEU A 80 -5.54 0.90 14.13
CA LEU A 80 -4.66 0.41 13.08
C LEU A 80 -4.88 1.20 11.79
N TYR A 81 -3.78 1.59 11.16
CA TYR A 81 -3.77 2.22 9.85
C TYR A 81 -3.28 1.19 8.84
N PHE A 82 -4.08 0.98 7.80
CA PHE A 82 -3.74 0.17 6.64
C PHE A 82 -3.21 1.13 5.58
N CYS A 83 -2.01 0.87 5.08
CA CYS A 83 -1.35 1.67 4.06
C CYS A 83 -0.96 0.75 2.90
N ILE A 84 -1.45 1.06 1.70
CA ILE A 84 -1.25 0.27 0.49
C ILE A 84 -0.66 1.19 -0.57
N CYS A 85 0.48 0.81 -1.13
CA CYS A 85 1.14 1.57 -2.19
C CYS A 85 0.84 0.91 -3.54
N ILE A 86 0.40 1.72 -4.49
CA ILE A 86 -0.01 1.33 -5.84
C ILE A 86 0.61 2.30 -6.86
N ASP A 87 0.53 1.94 -8.15
CA ASP A 87 0.95 2.82 -9.23
C ASP A 87 0.07 4.08 -9.27
N GLN A 88 0.59 5.18 -9.85
CA GLN A 88 -0.14 6.45 -9.87
C GLN A 88 -1.42 6.40 -10.71
N ASP A 89 -1.47 5.50 -11.68
CA ASP A 89 -2.58 5.35 -12.63
C ASP A 89 -3.62 4.31 -12.16
N ASP A 90 -3.41 3.71 -10.98
CA ASP A 90 -4.31 2.72 -10.41
C ASP A 90 -5.55 3.36 -9.75
N ASN A 91 -6.66 2.62 -9.74
CA ASN A 91 -7.92 3.08 -9.16
C ASN A 91 -7.84 3.02 -7.62
N GLU A 92 -7.73 4.20 -6.99
CA GLU A 92 -7.58 4.27 -5.54
C GLU A 92 -8.83 3.83 -4.77
N LEU A 93 -10.02 4.02 -5.36
CA LEU A 93 -11.29 3.62 -4.76
C LEU A 93 -11.44 2.10 -4.71
N GLU A 94 -11.03 1.42 -5.79
CA GLU A 94 -11.02 -0.05 -5.84
C GLU A 94 -10.13 -0.64 -4.73
N VAL A 95 -8.95 -0.06 -4.52
CA VAL A 95 -8.03 -0.48 -3.45
C VAL A 95 -8.60 -0.19 -2.06
N LEU A 96 -9.32 0.92 -1.90
CA LEU A 96 -9.99 1.24 -0.64
C LEU A 96 -11.09 0.22 -0.29
N GLU A 97 -11.88 -0.20 -1.28
CA GLU A 97 -12.91 -1.23 -1.12
C GLU A 97 -12.31 -2.60 -0.83
N ILE A 98 -11.26 -3.00 -1.56
CA ILE A 98 -10.52 -4.25 -1.27
C ILE A 98 -9.98 -4.25 0.16
N THR A 99 -9.46 -3.11 0.63
CA THR A 99 -8.99 -2.96 2.02
C THR A 99 -10.12 -3.17 3.01
N HIS A 100 -11.30 -2.60 2.73
CA HIS A 100 -12.46 -2.75 3.59
C HIS A 100 -12.92 -4.19 3.67
N HIS A 101 -13.07 -4.84 2.52
CA HIS A 101 -13.45 -6.25 2.44
C HIS A 101 -12.45 -7.16 3.16
N TYR A 102 -11.14 -6.89 3.04
CA TYR A 102 -10.13 -7.63 3.78
C TYR A 102 -10.30 -7.50 5.30
N VAL A 103 -10.62 -6.30 5.80
CA VAL A 103 -10.87 -6.08 7.23
C VAL A 103 -12.15 -6.80 7.67
N GLU A 104 -13.22 -6.78 6.88
CA GLU A 104 -14.46 -7.52 7.17
C GLU A 104 -14.21 -9.03 7.26
N ILE A 105 -13.36 -9.59 6.40
CA ILE A 105 -12.99 -11.01 6.46
C ILE A 105 -12.20 -11.32 7.73
N LEU A 106 -11.30 -10.43 8.15
CA LEU A 106 -10.51 -10.62 9.38
C LEU A 106 -11.33 -10.51 10.67
N ASP A 107 -12.48 -9.84 10.63
CA ASP A 107 -13.39 -9.69 11.77
C ASP A 107 -14.31 -10.92 11.96
N ARG A 108 -14.33 -11.84 10.98
CA ARG A 108 -15.03 -13.13 11.05
C ARG A 108 -14.17 -14.19 11.73
#